data_AF-A0A939CHH4-F1
#
_entry.id   AF-A0A939CHH4-F1
#
_cell.length_a   1.000
_cell.length_b   1.000
_cell.length_c   1.000
_cell.angle_alpha   90.00
_cell.angle_beta   90.00
_cell.angle_gamma   90.00
#
_symmetry.space_group_name_H-M   'P 1'
#
loop_
_entity.id
_entity.type
_entity.pdbx_description
1 polymer ?
#
loop_
_entity_poly.entity_id
_entity_poly.type
_entity_poly.pdbx_seq_one_letter_code
_entity_poly.pdbx_strand_id
1 'polypeptide(L)'
;MDLKTSDRNCTSNCLTPIDYIRAYQVRNNLSPSDTAGDLLISISHYYKFFTDSIHKRSPSPHCCRIAQLLEFIKQNGLVPPPPVFED
;
A
#
# COMPACT_ATOMS: atom_id res chain seq x y z
N MET A 1 -42.90 5.66 -7.26
CA MET A 1 -41.52 5.52 -7.78
C MET A 1 -40.67 5.02 -6.63
N ASP A 2 -40.62 3.71 -6.46
CA ASP A 2 -39.85 3.05 -5.42
C ASP A 2 -38.36 3.12 -5.77
N LEU A 3 -37.61 3.92 -5.01
CA LEU A 3 -36.17 3.81 -4.92
C LEU A 3 -35.84 2.48 -4.22
N LYS A 4 -35.86 1.38 -4.99
CA LYS A 4 -35.08 0.20 -4.65
C LYS A 4 -33.62 0.62 -4.75
N THR A 5 -33.09 1.04 -3.60
CA THR A 5 -31.66 1.22 -3.36
C THR A 5 -30.93 0.02 -3.93
N SER A 6 -30.03 0.36 -4.85
CA SER A 6 -29.14 -0.52 -5.58
C SER A 6 -28.09 -1.12 -4.63
N ASP A 7 -28.53 -1.92 -3.66
CA ASP A 7 -27.69 -2.61 -2.65
C ASP A 7 -27.05 -3.90 -3.19
N ARG A 8 -26.69 -3.94 -4.47
CA ARG A 8 -26.14 -5.16 -5.09
C ARG A 8 -25.07 -4.84 -6.12
N ASN A 9 -23.89 -4.38 -5.67
CA ASN A 9 -22.61 -4.65 -6.35
C ASN A 9 -21.35 -4.22 -5.57
N CYS A 10 -21.28 -4.41 -4.25
CA CYS A 10 -20.02 -4.26 -3.49
C CYS A 10 -19.53 -5.58 -2.90
N THR A 11 -19.81 -6.70 -3.57
CA THR A 11 -19.23 -8.01 -3.21
C THR A 11 -17.99 -8.27 -4.07
N SER A 12 -16.84 -8.39 -3.39
CA SER A 12 -15.75 -9.31 -3.73
C SER A 12 -14.43 -8.79 -4.32
N ASN A 13 -13.99 -7.57 -4.02
CA ASN A 13 -12.56 -7.21 -4.15
C ASN A 13 -12.15 -6.08 -3.21
N CYS A 14 -12.48 -6.20 -1.92
CA CYS A 14 -11.89 -5.32 -0.91
C CYS A 14 -10.42 -5.70 -0.75
N LEU A 15 -9.55 -5.15 -1.62
CA LEU A 15 -8.10 -5.28 -1.51
C LEU A 15 -7.71 -4.97 -0.06
N THR A 16 -7.08 -5.93 0.59
CA THR A 16 -6.55 -5.65 1.92
C THR A 16 -5.47 -4.58 1.79
N PRO A 17 -5.23 -3.80 2.85
CA PRO A 17 -4.07 -2.91 2.95
C PRO A 17 -2.74 -3.52 2.47
N ILE A 18 -2.54 -4.83 2.66
CA ILE A 18 -1.40 -5.60 2.16
C ILE A 18 -1.45 -5.80 0.65
N ASP A 19 -2.62 -6.12 0.09
CA ASP A 19 -2.78 -6.37 -1.34
C ASP A 19 -2.48 -5.10 -2.15
N TYR A 20 -2.82 -3.93 -1.60
CA TYR A 20 -2.49 -2.66 -2.22
C TYR A 20 -0.97 -2.44 -2.28
N ILE A 21 -0.25 -2.68 -1.18
CA ILE A 21 1.20 -2.50 -1.12
C ILE A 21 1.92 -3.53 -2.00
N ARG A 22 1.42 -4.76 -2.08
CA ARG A 22 1.92 -5.77 -3.03
C ARG A 22 1.68 -5.35 -4.47
N ALA A 23 0.49 -4.82 -4.80
CA ALA A 23 0.19 -4.32 -6.13
C ALA A 23 1.11 -3.16 -6.51
N TYR A 24 1.34 -2.22 -5.58
CA TYR A 24 2.28 -1.12 -5.76
C TYR A 24 3.69 -1.63 -6.08
N GLN A 25 4.20 -2.60 -5.31
CA GLN A 25 5.51 -3.19 -5.52
C GLN A 25 5.64 -3.82 -6.90
N VAL A 26 4.65 -4.62 -7.32
CA VAL A 26 4.64 -5.27 -8.64
C VAL A 26 4.59 -4.24 -9.78
N ARG A 27 3.71 -3.24 -9.69
CA ARG A 27 3.54 -2.20 -10.72
C ARG A 27 4.80 -1.36 -10.92
N ASN A 28 5.54 -1.13 -9.84
CA ASN A 28 6.74 -0.30 -9.85
C ASN A 28 8.04 -1.13 -9.91
N ASN A 29 7.94 -2.45 -10.05
CA ASN A 29 9.07 -3.39 -10.07
C ASN A 29 10.08 -3.17 -8.92
N LEU A 30 9.56 -2.99 -7.70
CA LEU A 30 10.36 -2.65 -6.52
C LEU A 30 10.78 -3.92 -5.77
N SER A 31 11.98 -3.89 -5.19
CA SER A 31 12.36 -4.89 -4.19
C SER A 31 11.64 -4.61 -2.86
N PRO A 32 11.59 -5.60 -1.94
CA PRO A 32 11.16 -5.36 -0.55
C PRO A 32 11.90 -4.21 0.13
N SER A 33 13.20 -4.05 -0.15
CA SER A 33 14.03 -2.98 0.41
C SER A 33 13.62 -1.61 -0.11
N ASP A 34 13.42 -1.49 -1.42
CA ASP A 34 12.99 -0.23 -2.03
C ASP A 34 11.59 0.16 -1.56
N THR A 35 10.69 -0.82 -1.46
CA THR A 35 9.33 -0.62 -0.94
C THR A 35 9.35 -0.17 0.51
N ALA A 36 10.21 -0.75 1.36
CA ALA A 36 10.35 -0.33 2.75
C ALA A 36 10.87 1.12 2.84
N GLY A 37 11.85 1.49 2.00
CA GLY A 37 12.37 2.85 1.91
C GLY A 37 11.32 3.86 1.47
N ASP A 38 10.58 3.55 0.41
CA ASP A 38 9.45 4.34 -0.09
C ASP A 38 8.38 4.54 1.02
N LEU A 39 8.13 3.51 1.83
CA LEU A 39 7.16 3.54 2.92
C LEU A 39 7.69 4.12 4.24
N LEU A 40 8.94 4.60 4.27
CA LEU A 40 9.60 5.16 5.47
C LEU A 40 9.59 4.20 6.67
N ILE A 41 9.79 2.91 6.41
CA ILE A 41 9.88 1.87 7.45
C ILE A 41 11.18 1.08 7.30
N SER A 42 11.64 0.46 8.38
CA SER A 42 12.78 -0.46 8.28
C SER A 42 12.41 -1.71 7.50
N ILE A 43 13.39 -2.31 6.81
CA ILE A 43 13.19 -3.57 6.10
C ILE A 43 12.75 -4.71 7.04
N SER A 44 13.22 -4.71 8.29
CA SER A 44 12.75 -5.65 9.32
C SER A 44 11.27 -5.45 9.67
N HIS A 45 10.81 -4.19 9.70
CA HIS A 45 9.39 -3.86 9.84
C HIS A 45 8.64 -4.40 8.62
N TYR A 46 9.17 -4.19 7.41
CA TYR A 46 8.56 -4.74 6.20
C TYR A 46 8.36 -6.27 6.28
N TYR A 47 9.40 -7.05 6.58
CA TYR A 47 9.26 -8.52 6.66
C TYR A 47 8.23 -8.96 7.72
N LYS A 48 8.27 -8.32 8.90
CA LYS A 48 7.39 -8.64 10.02
C LYS A 48 5.90 -8.45 9.72
N PHE A 49 5.55 -7.50 8.85
CA PHE A 49 4.14 -7.20 8.55
C PHE A 49 3.68 -7.65 7.16
N PHE A 50 4.58 -7.78 6.18
CA PHE A 50 4.19 -7.90 4.77
C PHE A 50 4.52 -9.26 4.12
N THR A 51 5.59 -9.93 4.55
CA THR A 51 5.97 -11.27 4.06
C THR A 51 5.60 -12.36 5.05
N ASP A 52 5.84 -12.14 6.34
CA ASP A 52 5.80 -13.19 7.37
C ASP A 52 4.40 -13.31 8.00
N SER A 53 3.36 -12.85 7.31
CA SER A 53 2.01 -12.70 7.84
C SER A 53 1.28 -14.05 8.03
N ILE A 54 1.81 -14.89 8.93
CA ILE A 54 1.13 -16.03 9.55
C ILE A 54 0.15 -15.54 10.64
N HIS A 55 0.34 -14.31 11.14
CA HIS A 55 -0.48 -13.74 12.21
C HIS A 55 -1.01 -12.33 11.88
N LYS A 56 -2.03 -12.24 11.01
CA LYS A 56 -3.10 -11.22 10.90
C LYS A 56 -2.83 -9.72 11.16
N ARG A 57 -1.58 -9.27 11.32
CA ARG A 57 -1.27 -7.87 11.58
C ARG A 57 -1.29 -7.14 10.26
N SER A 58 -2.40 -6.45 10.02
CA SER A 58 -2.54 -5.54 8.89
C SER A 58 -1.51 -4.42 8.98
N PRO A 59 -1.00 -3.93 7.85
CA PRO A 59 -0.08 -2.80 7.83
C PRO A 59 -0.77 -1.56 8.38
N SER A 60 0.04 -0.63 8.91
CA SER A 60 -0.51 0.59 9.48
C SER A 60 -1.29 1.37 8.40
N PRO A 61 -2.40 2.05 8.75
CA PRO A 61 -3.10 2.93 7.83
C PRO A 61 -2.19 4.01 7.21
N HIS A 62 -1.13 4.40 7.93
CA HIS A 62 -0.16 5.38 7.45
C HIS A 62 0.65 4.84 6.26
N CYS A 63 1.17 3.61 6.34
CA CYS A 63 1.86 2.95 5.23
C CYS A 63 0.99 2.87 3.97
N CYS A 64 -0.30 2.57 4.14
CA CYS A 64 -1.22 2.51 3.00
C CYS A 64 -1.46 3.88 2.35
N ARG A 65 -1.59 4.93 3.14
CA ARG A 65 -1.73 6.30 2.63
C ARG A 65 -0.46 6.75 1.89
N ILE A 66 0.72 6.42 2.41
CA ILE A 66 1.99 6.70 1.72
C ILE A 66 2.04 5.94 0.39
N ALA A 67 1.74 4.64 0.38
CA ALA A 67 1.70 3.86 -0.86
C ALA A 67 0.75 4.48 -1.91
N GLN A 68 -0.44 4.91 -1.48
CA GLN A 68 -1.42 5.56 -2.34
C GLN A 68 -0.92 6.89 -2.91
N LEU A 69 -0.30 7.71 -2.06
CA LEU A 69 0.27 8.97 -2.47
C LEU A 69 1.41 8.78 -3.47
N LEU A 70 2.32 7.85 -3.19
CA LEU A 70 3.45 7.54 -4.07
C LEU A 70 2.97 6.99 -5.42
N GLU A 71 1.95 6.14 -5.41
CA GLU A 71 1.33 5.66 -6.65
C GLU A 71 0.74 6.82 -7.46
N PHE A 72 -0.02 7.70 -6.81
CA PHE A 72 -0.60 8.88 -7.47
C PHE A 72 0.49 9.79 -8.06
N ILE A 73 1.57 10.06 -7.33
CA ILE A 73 2.71 10.85 -7.80
C ILE A 73 3.31 10.22 -9.07
N LYS A 74 3.63 8.92 -9.02
CA LYS A 74 4.23 8.19 -10.15
C LYS A 74 3.29 8.14 -11.36
N GLN A 75 1.98 7.96 -11.16
CA GLN A 75 0.98 7.97 -12.23
C GLN A 75 0.86 9.32 -12.96
N ASN A 76 1.16 10.42 -12.27
CA ASN A 76 1.19 11.76 -12.86
C ASN A 76 2.56 12.13 -13.47
N GLY A 77 3.49 11.16 -13.58
CA GLY A 77 4.83 11.39 -14.12
C GLY A 77 5.73 12.24 -13.21
N LEU A 78 5.34 12.39 -11.94
CA LEU A 78 6.13 13.11 -10.94
C LEU A 78 7.12 12.16 -10.26
N VAL A 79 8.23 12.71 -9.79
CA VAL A 79 9.24 11.98 -9.02
C VAL A 79 8.94 12.17 -7.53
N PRO A 80 8.73 11.09 -6.76
CA PRO A 80 8.58 11.21 -5.32
C PRO A 80 9.81 11.86 -4.69
N PRO A 81 9.63 12.72 -3.67
CA PRO A 81 10.77 13.24 -2.93
C PRO A 81 11.53 12.06 -2.30
N PRO A 82 12.88 12.12 -2.26
CA PRO A 82 13.64 11.09 -1.60
C PRO A 82 13.22 11.01 -0.12
N PRO A 83 13.17 9.80 0.46
CA PRO A 83 12.85 9.64 1.87
C PRO A 83 13.87 10.40 2.72
N VAL A 84 13.39 11.30 3.58
CA VAL A 84 14.21 12.04 4.54
C VAL A 84 14.12 11.30 5.87
N PHE A 85 15.20 10.64 6.26
CA PHE A 85 15.36 10.11 7.61
C PHE A 85 16.11 11.16 8.42
N GLU A 86 15.44 11.77 9.40
CA GLU A 86 16.11 12.58 10.42
C GLU A 86 16.72 11.61 11.45
N ASP A 87 18.02 11.77 11.73
CA ASP A 87 18.78 10.99 12.72
C ASP A 87 18.31 11.27 14.16
#